data_AF-A0A1H7VWB8-F1
#
_entry.id   AF-A0A1H7VWB8-F1
#
_cell.length_a   1.000
_cell.length_b   1.000
_cell.length_c   1.000
_cell.angle_alpha   90.00
_cell.angle_beta   90.00
_cell.angle_gamma   90.00
#
_symmetry.space_group_name_H-M   'P 1'
#
loop_
_entity.id
_entity.type
_entity.pdbx_description
1 polymer ?
#
loop_
_entity_poly.entity_id
_entity_poly.type
_entity_poly.pdbx_seq_one_letter_code
_entity_poly.pdbx_strand_id
1 'polypeptide(L)'
;MNKKIIATVIYLIGICCVLFFGVSALGGGNTVSNPQAMIPFTEFERNIIILGIGFIPMIASCLFMLSAYGIKERSKKILVLIPGIVTGIPFAIGVCFVTYLLFLGMLDVMGMRG
;
A
#
# COMPACT_ATOMS: atom_id res chain seq x y z
N MET A 1 -0.90 29.66 4.45
CA MET A 1 -0.20 28.61 3.67
C MET A 1 -1.11 28.14 2.54
N ASN A 2 -0.67 28.20 1.28
CA ASN A 2 -1.52 27.88 0.13
C ASN A 2 -1.90 26.38 0.13
N LYS A 3 -3.20 26.05 0.02
CA LYS A 3 -3.72 24.67 -0.05
C LYS A 3 -2.96 23.79 -1.07
N LYS A 4 -2.53 24.40 -2.18
CA LYS A 4 -1.73 23.76 -3.24
C LYS A 4 -0.34 23.31 -2.78
N ILE A 5 0.33 24.11 -1.95
CA ILE A 5 1.66 23.81 -1.42
C ILE A 5 1.55 22.63 -0.45
N ILE A 6 0.56 22.67 0.45
CA ILE A 6 0.32 21.59 1.41
C ILE A 6 0.03 20.27 0.70
N ALA A 7 -0.87 20.30 -0.30
CA ALA A 7 -1.19 19.11 -1.08
C ALA A 7 0.04 18.54 -1.79
N THR A 8 0.86 19.41 -2.39
CA THR A 8 2.10 19.01 -3.07
C THR A 8 3.09 18.38 -2.11
N VAL A 9 3.30 18.96 -0.92
CA VAL A 9 4.24 18.43 0.08
C VAL A 9 3.81 17.06 0.56
N ILE A 10 2.53 16.88 0.95
CA ILE A 10 2.01 15.59 1.41
C ILE A 10 2.14 14.53 0.31
N TYR A 11 1.79 14.90 -0.93
CA TYR A 11 1.88 14.00 -2.08
C TYR A 11 3.33 13.60 -2.41
N LEU A 12 4.28 14.53 -2.35
CA LEU A 12 5.70 14.26 -2.53
C LEU A 12 6.26 13.32 -1.47
N ILE A 13 5.92 13.56 -0.20
CA ILE A 13 6.32 12.66 0.91
C ILE A 13 5.77 11.25 0.65
N GLY A 14 4.50 11.15 0.25
CA GLY A 14 3.88 9.89 -0.13
C GLY A 14 4.63 9.18 -1.25
N ILE A 15 4.96 9.88 -2.34
CA ILE A 15 5.78 9.33 -3.43
C ILE A 15 7.12 8.83 -2.93
N CYS A 16 7.84 9.62 -2.13
CA CYS A 16 9.14 9.22 -1.59
C CYS A 16 9.03 7.93 -0.77
N CYS A 17 7.99 7.79 0.06
CA CYS A 17 7.75 6.55 0.80
C CYS A 17 7.46 5.37 -0.15
N VAL A 18 6.60 5.56 -1.15
CA VAL A 18 6.27 4.50 -2.11
C VAL A 18 7.51 4.03 -2.86
N LEU A 19 8.34 4.96 -3.33
CA LEU A 19 9.60 4.64 -4.01
C LEU A 19 10.59 3.93 -3.08
N PHE A 20 10.78 4.44 -1.86
CA PHE A 20 11.69 3.85 -0.89
C PHE A 20 11.31 2.40 -0.58
N PHE A 21 10.06 2.15 -0.15
CA PHE A 21 9.62 0.81 0.20
C PHE A 21 9.50 -0.10 -1.03
N GLY A 22 9.12 0.43 -2.19
CA GLY A 22 9.09 -0.35 -3.44
C GLY A 22 10.47 -0.83 -3.85
N VAL A 23 11.48 0.06 -3.82
CA VAL A 23 12.87 -0.31 -4.12
C VAL A 23 13.43 -1.26 -3.06
N SER A 24 13.17 -1.01 -1.78
CA SER A 24 13.61 -1.91 -0.70
C SER A 24 12.97 -3.30 -0.80
N ALA A 25 11.72 -3.41 -1.25
CA ALA A 25 11.08 -4.71 -1.50
C ALA A 25 11.79 -5.46 -2.64
N LEU A 26 12.02 -4.79 -3.77
CA LEU A 26 12.66 -5.40 -4.94
C LEU A 26 14.13 -5.76 -4.68
N GLY A 27 14.86 -4.91 -3.96
CA GLY A 27 16.28 -5.10 -3.66
C GLY A 27 16.53 -6.06 -2.50
N GLY A 28 15.66 -6.09 -1.49
CA GLY A 28 15.79 -6.99 -0.34
C GLY A 28 15.38 -8.44 -0.64
N GLY A 29 14.48 -8.65 -1.61
CA GLY A 29 14.07 -9.98 -2.06
C GLY A 29 13.65 -10.89 -0.91
N ASN A 30 14.09 -12.15 -0.96
CA ASN A 30 13.74 -13.17 0.02
C ASN A 30 14.67 -13.19 1.26
N THR A 31 15.49 -12.15 1.46
CA THR A 31 16.35 -12.06 2.63
C THR A 31 15.50 -11.83 3.88
N VAL A 32 15.74 -12.63 4.92
CA VAL A 32 15.10 -12.47 6.23
C VAL A 32 16.06 -11.71 7.13
N SER A 33 15.74 -10.46 7.48
CA SER A 33 16.58 -9.65 8.39
C SER A 33 16.60 -10.20 9.83
N ASN A 34 15.47 -10.71 10.31
CA ASN A 34 15.36 -11.23 11.68
C ASN A 34 14.79 -12.65 11.70
N PRO A 35 15.64 -13.67 11.54
CA PRO A 35 15.19 -15.06 11.51
C PRO A 35 14.68 -15.56 12.87
N GLN A 36 14.96 -14.84 13.96
CA GLN A 36 14.47 -15.17 15.31
C GLN A 36 13.11 -14.54 15.64
N ALA A 37 12.50 -13.79 14.71
CA ALA A 37 11.17 -13.25 14.89
C ALA A 37 10.11 -14.36 14.95
N MET A 38 9.02 -14.12 15.69
CA MET A 38 7.88 -15.05 15.80
C MET A 38 7.30 -15.42 14.43
N ILE A 39 7.35 -14.49 13.47
CA ILE A 39 7.09 -14.74 12.05
C ILE A 39 8.26 -14.12 11.26
N PRO A 40 9.17 -14.93 10.70
CA PRO A 40 10.32 -14.44 9.96
C PRO A 40 9.89 -13.96 8.57
N PHE A 41 9.41 -12.72 8.49
CA PHE A 41 9.10 -12.09 7.22
C PHE A 41 10.37 -11.78 6.42
N THR A 42 10.29 -12.02 5.13
CA THR A 42 11.29 -11.53 4.17
C THR A 42 11.23 -10.00 4.06
N GLU A 43 12.32 -9.37 3.65
CA GLU A 43 12.34 -7.93 3.36
C GLU A 43 11.31 -7.55 2.29
N PHE A 44 11.11 -8.42 1.29
CA PHE A 44 10.05 -8.25 0.30
C PHE A 44 8.65 -8.19 0.95
N GLU A 45 8.30 -9.20 1.76
CA GLU A 45 7.00 -9.26 2.42
C GLU A 45 6.79 -8.07 3.37
N ARG A 46 7.79 -7.76 4.20
CA ARG A 46 7.68 -6.65 5.16
C ARG A 46 7.42 -5.33 4.44
N ASN A 47 8.21 -5.02 3.43
CA ASN A 47 8.10 -3.76 2.71
C ASN A 47 6.81 -3.68 1.89
N ILE A 48 6.35 -4.79 1.31
CA ILE A 48 5.06 -4.86 0.60
C ILE A 48 3.87 -4.69 1.54
N ILE A 49 3.90 -5.28 2.74
CA ILE A 49 2.84 -5.10 3.74
C ILE A 49 2.76 -3.62 4.14
N ILE A 50 3.91 -2.98 4.40
CA ILE A 50 3.97 -1.54 4.73
C ILE A 50 3.41 -0.72 3.56
N LEU A 51 3.78 -1.05 2.32
CA LEU A 51 3.28 -0.39 1.10
C LEU A 51 1.75 -0.51 0.99
N GLY A 52 1.20 -1.69 1.29
CA GLY A 52 -0.24 -1.96 1.30
C GLY A 52 -0.98 -1.16 2.37
N ILE A 53 -0.48 -1.13 3.60
CA ILE A 53 -1.07 -0.30 4.67
C ILE A 53 -1.04 1.19 4.29
N GLY A 54 0.02 1.62 3.61
CA GLY A 54 0.17 2.97 3.07
C GLY A 54 -0.83 3.36 1.97
N PHE A 55 -1.62 2.42 1.44
CA PHE A 55 -2.59 2.69 0.37
C PHE A 55 -3.62 3.76 0.75
N ILE A 56 -4.22 3.66 1.94
CA ILE A 56 -5.26 4.59 2.39
C ILE A 56 -4.73 6.04 2.46
N PRO A 57 -3.63 6.34 3.18
CA PRO A 57 -3.08 7.68 3.19
C PRO A 57 -2.57 8.11 1.81
N MET A 58 -2.05 7.20 0.98
CA MET A 58 -1.60 7.55 -0.36
C MET A 58 -2.77 7.98 -1.26
N ILE A 59 -3.86 7.22 -1.32
CA ILE A 59 -5.06 7.60 -2.09
C ILE A 59 -5.66 8.91 -1.59
N ALA A 60 -5.72 9.12 -0.28
CA ALA A 60 -6.17 10.39 0.28
C ALA A 60 -5.30 11.57 -0.21
N SER A 61 -3.97 11.39 -0.25
CA SER A 61 -3.05 12.41 -0.77
C SER A 61 -3.27 12.68 -2.26
N CYS A 62 -3.49 11.64 -3.08
CA CYS A 62 -3.78 11.79 -4.51
C CYS A 62 -5.08 12.57 -4.74
N LEU A 63 -6.15 12.20 -4.03
CA LEU A 63 -7.45 12.88 -4.13
C LEU A 63 -7.37 14.33 -3.67
N PHE A 64 -6.61 14.59 -2.61
CA PHE A 64 -6.37 15.94 -2.11
C PHE A 64 -5.59 16.80 -3.12
N MET A 65 -4.57 16.23 -3.77
CA MET A 65 -3.82 16.86 -4.86
C MET A 65 -4.73 17.22 -6.04
N LEU A 66 -5.58 16.29 -6.48
CA LEU A 66 -6.56 16.52 -7.55
C LEU A 66 -7.54 17.64 -7.20
N SER A 67 -8.05 17.66 -5.97
CA SER A 67 -8.96 18.68 -5.46
C SER A 67 -8.30 20.06 -5.36
N ALA A 68 -7.06 20.13 -4.84
CA ALA A 68 -6.36 21.39 -4.64
C ALA A 68 -5.97 22.08 -5.95
N TYR A 69 -5.65 21.30 -6.99
CA TYR A 69 -5.27 21.81 -8.31
C TYR A 69 -6.44 21.88 -9.30
N GLY A 70 -7.62 21.35 -8.95
CA GLY A 70 -8.80 21.38 -9.82
C GLY A 70 -8.59 20.65 -11.16
N ILE A 71 -7.77 19.60 -11.16
CA ILE A 71 -7.36 18.90 -12.39
C ILE A 71 -8.59 18.20 -12.99
N LYS A 72 -9.04 18.66 -14.17
CA LYS A 72 -10.19 18.07 -14.89
C LYS A 72 -9.77 17.07 -15.96
N GLU A 73 -8.58 17.24 -16.53
CA GLU A 73 -8.06 16.42 -17.62
C GLU A 73 -7.79 14.98 -17.19
N ARG A 74 -8.31 14.01 -17.94
CA ARG A 74 -8.27 12.58 -17.59
C ARG A 74 -6.83 12.04 -17.51
N SER A 75 -5.97 12.41 -18.45
CA SER A 75 -4.57 11.94 -18.49
C SER A 75 -3.79 12.39 -17.25
N LYS A 76 -3.94 13.66 -16.85
CA LYS A 76 -3.30 14.20 -15.64
C LYS A 76 -3.87 13.60 -14.36
N LYS A 77 -5.17 13.29 -14.33
CA LYS A 77 -5.79 12.59 -13.19
C LYS A 77 -5.17 11.21 -12.98
N ILE A 78 -5.03 10.45 -14.06
CA ILE A 78 -4.44 9.10 -14.01
C ILE A 78 -3.00 9.19 -13.51
N LEU A 79 -2.22 10.15 -14.02
CA LEU A 79 -0.82 10.35 -13.61
C LEU A 79 -0.67 10.56 -12.09
N VAL A 80 -1.56 11.37 -11.49
CA VAL A 80 -1.56 11.65 -10.04
C VAL A 80 -2.03 10.43 -9.22
N LEU A 81 -2.81 9.52 -9.81
CA LEU A 81 -3.30 8.32 -9.14
C LEU A 81 -2.33 7.14 -9.20
N ILE A 82 -1.29 7.18 -10.05
CA ILE A 82 -0.30 6.11 -10.20
C ILE A 82 0.22 5.57 -8.86
N PRO A 83 0.76 6.38 -7.93
CA PRO A 83 1.28 5.85 -6.66
C PRO A 83 0.18 5.24 -5.78
N GLY A 84 -1.06 5.73 -5.90
CA GLY A 84 -2.23 5.10 -5.28
C GLY A 84 -2.55 3.73 -5.89
N ILE A 85 -2.43 3.56 -7.20
CA ILE A 85 -2.62 2.26 -7.86
C ILE A 85 -1.51 1.28 -7.45
N VAL A 86 -0.26 1.73 -7.42
CA VAL A 86 0.90 0.92 -7.01
C VAL A 86 0.75 0.40 -5.58
N THR A 87 0.32 1.25 -4.65
CA THR A 87 0.03 0.86 -3.26
C THR A 87 -1.26 0.04 -3.12
N GLY A 88 -2.20 0.17 -4.05
CA GLY A 88 -3.48 -0.55 -4.04
C GLY A 88 -3.37 -2.04 -4.34
N ILE A 89 -2.43 -2.45 -5.19
CA ILE A 89 -2.19 -3.86 -5.50
C ILE A 89 -1.86 -4.67 -4.23
N PRO A 90 -0.83 -4.32 -3.43
CA PRO A 90 -0.50 -5.07 -2.23
C PRO A 90 -1.58 -4.96 -1.15
N PHE A 91 -2.30 -3.83 -1.07
CA PHE A 91 -3.44 -3.69 -0.18
C PHE A 91 -4.56 -4.69 -0.54
N ALA A 92 -4.94 -4.79 -1.82
CA ALA A 92 -5.98 -5.69 -2.29
C ALA A 92 -5.60 -7.16 -2.03
N ILE A 93 -4.36 -7.55 -2.31
CA ILE A 93 -3.85 -8.89 -2.02
C ILE A 93 -3.94 -9.18 -0.51
N GLY A 94 -3.50 -8.24 0.33
CA GLY A 94 -3.57 -8.37 1.79
C GLY A 94 -5.00 -8.55 2.30
N VAL A 95 -5.94 -7.73 1.82
CA VAL A 95 -7.36 -7.84 2.20
C VAL A 95 -7.96 -9.18 1.76
N CYS A 96 -7.68 -9.62 0.52
CA CYS A 96 -8.13 -10.92 0.03
C CYS A 96 -7.58 -12.06 0.88
N PHE A 97 -6.29 -12.00 1.25
CA PHE A 97 -5.64 -13.01 2.09
C PHE A 97 -6.25 -13.07 3.49
N VAL A 98 -6.44 -11.93 4.16
CA VAL A 98 -7.09 -11.89 5.48
C VAL A 98 -8.52 -12.42 5.42
N THR A 99 -9.28 -12.01 4.40
CA THR A 99 -10.67 -12.48 4.21
C THR A 99 -10.72 -14.00 4.01
N TYR A 100 -9.78 -14.55 3.23
CA TYR A 100 -9.65 -15.99 3.02
C TYR A 100 -9.34 -16.74 4.32
N LEU A 101 -8.40 -16.24 5.13
CA LEU A 101 -8.05 -16.85 6.42
C LEU A 101 -9.24 -16.82 7.40
N LEU A 102 -9.99 -15.73 7.45
CA LEU A 102 -11.21 -15.64 8.26
C LEU A 102 -12.25 -16.66 7.82
N PHE A 103 -12.45 -16.83 6.50
CA PHE A 103 -13.37 -17.82 5.96
C PHE A 103 -12.95 -19.26 6.32
N LEU A 104 -11.65 -19.59 6.19
CA LEU A 104 -11.12 -20.89 6.61
C LEU A 104 -11.28 -21.13 8.11
N GLY A 105 -11.04 -20.10 8.94
CA GLY A 105 -11.24 -20.19 10.38
C GLY A 105 -12.70 -20.44 10.75
N MET A 106 -13.65 -19.81 10.03
CA MET A 106 -15.08 -20.11 10.22
C MET A 106 -15.43 -21.54 9.83
N LEU A 107 -14.93 -22.06 8.70
CA LEU A 107 -15.16 -23.45 8.28
C LEU A 107 -14.67 -24.47 9.31
N ASP A 108 -13.54 -24.17 9.94
CA ASP A 108 -12.95 -24.98 11.01
C ASP A 108 -13.84 -25.00 12.27
N VAL A 109 -14.28 -23.81 12.72
CA VAL A 109 -15.20 -23.67 13.86
C VAL A 109 -16.55 -24.36 13.61
N MET A 110 -17.03 -24.36 12.36
CA MET A 110 -18.27 -25.04 11.97
C MET A 110 -18.12 -26.56 11.80
N GLY A 111 -16.91 -27.12 11.98
CA GLY A 111 -16.65 -28.55 11.80
C GLY A 111 -16.84 -29.04 10.36
N MET A 112 -16.78 -28.13 9.38
CA MET A 112 -16.94 -28.41 7.96
C MET A 112 -15.61 -28.76 7.27
N ARG A 113 -14.49 -28.65 7.99
CA ARG A 113 -13.17 -29.08 7.55
C ARG A 113 -12.98 -30.56 7.97
N GLY A 114 -13.32 -31.46 7.05
CA GLY A 114 -13.05 -32.90 7.16
C GLY A 114 -11.64 -33.25 6.70
#